data_AF-A0A7Y3DXU1-F1
#
_entry.id   AF-A0A7Y3DXU1-F1
#
_cell.length_a   1.000
_cell.length_b   1.000
_cell.length_c   1.000
_cell.angle_alpha   90.00
_cell.angle_beta   90.00
_cell.angle_gamma   90.00
#
_symmetry.space_group_name_H-M   'P 1'
#
loop_
_entity.id
_entity.type
_entity.pdbx_description
1 polymer ?
#
loop_
_entity_poly.entity_id
_entity_poly.type
_entity_poly.pdbx_seq_one_letter_code
_entity_poly.pdbx_strand_id
1 'polypeptide(L)' 'MQQLTAQDAQFLYIETGNNLTHVMGVNIYDPSTATGGKVRFKDIIAHVESRLDFSPVFRRRLMRLPYDFDHPYWVED' A
#
# COMPACT_ATOMS: atom_id res chain seq x y z
N MET A 1 7.01 9.29 12.67
CA MET A 1 7.19 10.01 11.39
C MET A 1 8.53 9.62 10.81
N GLN A 2 8.60 9.33 9.52
CA GLN A 2 9.82 8.95 8.81
C GLN A 2 9.84 9.64 7.44
N GLN A 3 10.90 10.39 7.15
CA GLN A 3 11.03 11.06 5.85
C GLN A 3 11.21 10.04 4.72
N LEU A 4 10.62 10.32 3.55
CA LEU A 4 10.89 9.54 2.33
C LEU A 4 12.33 9.79 1.88
N THR A 5 12.94 8.74 1.34
CA THR A 5 14.22 8.91 0.63
C THR A 5 14.00 9.74 -0.63
N ALA A 6 15.06 10.37 -1.14
CA ALA A 6 14.98 11.11 -2.39
C ALA A 6 14.49 10.22 -3.56
N GLN A 7 14.90 8.95 -3.59
CA GLN A 7 14.47 8.00 -4.62
C GLN A 7 12.98 7.69 -4.54
N ASP A 8 12.45 7.44 -3.34
CA ASP A 8 11.02 7.17 -3.17
C ASP A 8 10.17 8.41 -3.47
N ALA A 9 10.66 9.59 -3.10
CA ALA A 9 9.99 10.86 -3.35
C ALA A 9 9.88 11.18 -4.86
N GLN A 10 10.83 10.72 -5.68
CA GLN A 10 10.79 10.92 -7.14
C GLN A 10 9.50 10.38 -7.77
N PHE A 11 8.99 9.24 -7.31
CA PHE A 11 7.74 8.67 -7.82
C PHE A 11 6.56 9.62 -7.59
N LEU A 12 6.50 10.30 -6.44
CA LEU A 12 5.46 11.28 -6.13
C LEU A 12 5.59 12.58 -6.94
N TYR A 13 6.78 12.89 -7.45
CA TYR A 13 7.04 14.11 -8.21
C TYR A 13 6.82 13.94 -9.71
N ILE A 14 7.04 12.73 -10.24
CA ILE A 14 6.81 12.42 -11.65
C ILE A 14 5.37 11.98 -11.93
N GLU A 15 4.60 11.68 -10.88
CA GLU A 15 3.19 11.30 -11.03
C GLU A 15 2.35 12.45 -11.60
N THR A 16 1.54 12.13 -12.60
CA THR A 16 0.58 13.04 -13.23
C THR A 16 -0.74 12.32 -13.45
N GLY A 17 -1.77 13.03 -13.91
CA GLY A 17 -3.06 12.41 -14.24
C GLY A 17 -3.00 11.34 -15.34
N ASN A 18 -1.92 11.26 -16.11
CA ASN A 18 -1.71 10.26 -17.17
C ASN A 18 -0.40 9.45 -17.01
N ASN A 19 0.35 9.66 -15.94
CA ASN A 19 1.55 8.91 -15.58
C ASN A 19 1.45 8.51 -14.11
N LEU A 20 0.89 7.32 -13.85
CA LEU A 20 0.69 6.82 -12.49
C LEU A 20 1.89 5.98 -12.06
N THR A 21 2.35 6.17 -10.81
CA THR A 21 3.59 5.56 -10.33
C THR A 21 3.38 4.40 -9.35
N HIS A 22 2.13 3.97 -9.15
CA HIS A 22 1.81 2.79 -8.36
C HIS A 22 2.04 1.50 -9.15
N VAL A 23 2.43 0.46 -8.44
CA VAL A 23 2.57 -0.90 -9.00
C VAL A 23 1.37 -1.73 -8.57
N MET A 24 0.83 -2.53 -9.49
CA MET A 24 -0.25 -3.48 -9.21
C MET A 24 0.20 -4.91 -9.54
N GLY A 25 -0.15 -5.85 -8.67
CA GLY A 25 -0.06 -7.27 -8.94
C GLY A 25 -1.45 -7.90 -9.01
N VAL A 26 -1.66 -8.80 -9.96
CA VAL A 26 -2.86 -9.64 -10.04
C VAL A 26 -2.46 -11.07 -9.72
N ASN A 27 -3.04 -11.62 -8.66
CA ASN A 27 -2.79 -12.99 -8.23
C ASN A 27 -4.03 -13.85 -8.52
N ILE A 28 -3.83 -14.98 -9.18
CA ILE A 28 -4.89 -15.93 -9.52
C ILE A 28 -4.64 -17.20 -8.71
N TYR A 29 -5.66 -17.66 -7.99
CA TYR A 29 -5.58 -18.82 -7.10
C TYR A 29 -6.63 -19.86 -7.48
N ASP A 30 -6.30 -21.14 -7.26
CA ASP A 30 -7.25 -22.25 -7.34
C ASP A 30 -7.90 -22.50 -5.97
N PRO A 31 -9.22 -22.23 -5.80
CA PRO A 31 -9.91 -22.43 -4.53
C PRO A 31 -10.20 -23.91 -4.21
N SER A 32 -9.96 -24.85 -5.13
CA SER A 32 -10.25 -26.28 -4.93
C SER A 32 -9.48 -26.89 -3.74
N THR A 33 -8.33 -26.29 -3.40
CA THR A 33 -7.45 -26.70 -2.30
C THR A 33 -7.77 -26.03 -0.96
N ALA A 34 -8.70 -25.07 -0.93
CA ALA A 34 -9.09 -24.40 0.30
C ALA A 34 -9.90 -25.34 1.21
N THR A 35 -9.73 -25.20 2.52
CA THR A 35 -10.55 -25.94 3.50
C THR A 35 -12.02 -25.60 3.29
N GLY A 36 -12.86 -26.60 2.96
CA GLY A 36 -14.27 -26.42 2.62
C GLY A 36 -14.54 -26.11 1.14
N GLY A 37 -13.53 -26.15 0.27
CA GLY A 37 -13.66 -26.08 -1.19
C GLY A 37 -14.12 -24.73 -1.74
N LYS A 38 -14.13 -23.68 -0.91
CA LYS A 38 -14.59 -22.34 -1.29
C LYS A 38 -13.85 -21.26 -0.49
N VAL A 39 -13.51 -20.17 -1.17
CA VAL A 39 -13.04 -18.93 -0.54
C VAL A 39 -14.09 -17.85 -0.80
N ARG A 40 -14.62 -17.23 0.25
CA ARG A 40 -15.54 -16.09 0.11
C ARG A 40 -14.75 -14.79 0.17
N PHE A 41 -15.35 -13.73 -0.36
CA PHE A 41 -14.78 -12.38 -0.28
C PHE A 41 -14.46 -11.94 1.16
N LYS A 42 -15.35 -12.27 2.12
CA LYS A 42 -15.12 -11.98 3.55
C LYS A 42 -13.90 -12.71 4.14
N ASP A 43 -13.58 -13.90 3.61
CA ASP A 43 -12.44 -14.67 4.10
C ASP A 43 -11.12 -14.02 3.62
N ILE A 44 -11.12 -13.38 2.43
CA ILE A 44 -9.99 -12.59 1.93
C ILE A 44 -9.80 -11.32 2.77
N ILE A 45 -10.88 -10.61 3.08
CA ILE A 45 -10.82 -9.42 3.96
C ILE A 45 -10.20 -9.79 5.30
N ALA A 46 -10.74 -10.81 5.99
CA ALA A 46 -10.23 -11.25 7.28
C ALA A 46 -8.76 -11.72 7.20
N HIS A 47 -8.36 -12.35 6.09
CA HIS A 47 -6.98 -12.75 5.85
C HIS A 47 -6.03 -11.54 5.80
N VAL A 48 -6.41 -10.46 5.12
CA VAL A 48 -5.63 -9.22 5.02
C VAL A 48 -5.65 -8.47 6.35
N GLU A 49 -6.82 -8.30 6.98
CA GLU A 49 -6.99 -7.60 8.26
C GLU A 49 -6.11 -8.18 9.37
N SER A 50 -6.06 -9.50 9.49
CA SER A 50 -5.22 -10.18 10.49
C SER A 50 -3.71 -9.97 10.33
N ARG A 51 -3.27 -9.35 9.22
CA ARG A 51 -1.86 -9.12 8.88
C ARG A 51 -1.48 -7.66 8.73
N LEU A 52 -2.40 -6.72 8.98
CA LEU A 52 -2.10 -5.29 8.87
C LEU A 52 -0.97 -4.86 9.82
N ASP A 53 -0.80 -5.55 10.95
CA ASP A 53 0.28 -5.30 11.91
C ASP A 53 1.65 -5.84 11.48
N PHE A 54 1.72 -6.66 10.43
CA PHE A 54 2.97 -7.30 10.01
C PHE A 54 3.96 -6.32 9.38
N SER A 55 3.46 -5.25 8.75
CA SER A 55 4.30 -4.25 8.11
C SER A 55 3.71 -2.84 8.29
N PRO A 56 4.53 -1.84 8.65
CA PRO A 56 4.07 -0.46 8.77
C PRO A 56 3.49 0.11 7.47
N VAL A 57 3.81 -0.47 6.30
CA VAL A 57 3.27 -0.02 5.01
C VAL A 57 1.74 -0.03 4.95
N PHE A 58 1.09 -0.90 5.74
CA PHE A 58 -0.37 -1.02 5.75
C PHE A 58 -1.08 -0.02 6.67
N ARG A 59 -0.33 0.69 7.53
CA ARG A 59 -0.86 1.64 8.54
C ARG A 59 -0.25 3.03 8.41
N ARG A 60 0.39 3.32 7.28
CA ARG A 60 1.04 4.60 7.01
C ARG A 60 0.38 5.34 5.88
N ARG A 61 0.36 6.66 6.01
CA ARG A 61 -0.03 7.59 4.95
C ARG A 61 1.07 8.60 4.67
N LEU A 62 1.02 9.20 3.48
CA LEU A 62 1.91 10.27 3.10
C LEU A 62 1.42 11.61 3.68
N MET A 63 2.35 12.37 4.24
CA MET A 63 2.14 13.74 4.67
C MET A 63 3.11 14.66 3.91
N ARG A 64 2.56 15.63 3.17
CA ARG A 64 3.33 16.72 2.56
C ARG A 64 3.41 17.90 3.52
N LEU A 65 4.53 18.62 3.48
CA LEU A 65 4.68 19.86 4.22
C LEU A 65 4.05 21.02 3.44
N PRO A 66 3.65 22.11 4.13
CA PRO A 66 3.26 23.34 3.46
C PRO A 66 4.34 23.78 2.45
N TYR A 67 3.88 24.13 1.24
CA TYR A 67 4.74 24.58 0.14
C TYR A 67 5.81 23.57 -0.33
N ASP A 68 5.68 22.29 0.03
CA ASP A 68 6.67 21.24 -0.32
C ASP A 68 8.11 21.63 0.05
N PHE A 69 8.29 22.27 1.22
CA PHE A 69 9.61 22.75 1.70
C PHE A 69 10.65 21.62 1.88
N ASP A 70 10.20 20.37 2.01
CA ASP A 70 11.04 19.19 2.20
C ASP A 70 10.36 17.94 1.59
N HIS A 71 11.07 16.81 1.51
CA HIS A 71 10.47 15.55 1.04
C HIS A 71 9.30 15.12 1.94
N PRO A 72 8.26 14.45 1.38
CA PRO A 72 7.14 13.95 2.17
C PRO A 72 7.57 12.98 3.28
N TYR A 73 6.70 12.81 4.26
CA TYR A 73 6.92 11.92 5.40
C TYR A 73 5.87 10.82 5.44
N TRP A 74 6.31 9.62 5.79
CA TRP A 74 5.44 8.57 6.29
C TRP A 74 5.00 8.90 7.72
N VAL A 75 3.69 8.94 7.94
CA VAL A 75 3.07 9.09 9.26
C VAL A 75 2.15 7.89 9.49
N GLU A 76 2.09 7.41 10.73
CA GLU A 76 1.10 6.41 11.11
C GLU A 76 -0.30 7.03 11.03
N ASP A 77 -1.28 6.21 10.69
CA ASP A 77 -2.69 6.58 10.63
C ASP A 77 -3.29 6.91 12.01
#